data_AF-A0A969VM65-F1
#
_entry.id   AF-A0A969VM65-F1
#
_cell.length_a   1.000
_cell.length_b   1.000
_cell.length_c   1.000
_cell.angle_alpha   90.00
_cell.angle_beta   90.00
_cell.angle_gamma   90.00
#
_symmetry.space_group_name_H-M   'P 1'
#
loop_
_entity.id
_entity.type
_entity.pdbx_description
1 polymer ?
#
loop_
_entity_poly.entity_id
_entity_poly.type
_entity_poly.pdbx_seq_one_letter_code
_entity_poly.pdbx_strand_id
1 'polypeptide(L)' 'MPHTIRDIAAALGAEAAGDLDLTVTGAAEPAAAGPDTLALAMDPRYADGIAKGQARAAMVWPG' A
#
# COMPACT_ATOMS: atom_id res chain seq x y z
N MET A 1 -11.54 -9.33 -5.36
CA MET A 1 -10.69 -9.79 -6.48
C MET A 1 -9.31 -9.19 -6.25
N PRO A 2 -8.20 -9.91 -6.50
CA PRO A 2 -6.87 -9.34 -6.39
C PRO A 2 -6.66 -8.26 -7.46
N HIS A 3 -5.95 -7.20 -7.11
CA HIS A 3 -5.53 -6.13 -8.02
C HIS A 3 -4.02 -5.98 -7.97
N THR A 4 -3.38 -5.71 -9.10
CA THR A 4 -1.94 -5.37 -9.08
C THR A 4 -1.74 -3.95 -8.56
N ILE A 5 -0.55 -3.67 -8.01
CA ILE A 5 -0.18 -2.29 -7.63
C ILE A 5 -0.25 -1.36 -8.84
N ARG A 6 0.13 -1.85 -10.04
CA ARG A 6 0.02 -1.12 -11.31
C ARG A 6 -1.41 -0.67 -11.58
N ASP A 7 -2.39 -1.57 -11.48
CA ASP A 7 -3.79 -1.27 -11.78
C ASP A 7 -4.36 -0.24 -10.80
N ILE A 8 -4.02 -0.39 -9.51
CA ILE A 8 -4.43 0.54 -8.46
C ILE A 8 -3.85 1.93 -8.72
N ALA A 9 -2.56 2.01 -9.02
CA ALA A 9 -1.87 3.27 -9.30
C ALA A 9 -2.49 3.98 -10.52
N ALA A 10 -2.72 3.25 -11.61
CA ALA A 10 -3.34 3.80 -12.82
C ALA A 10 -4.77 4.29 -12.55
N ALA A 11 -5.57 3.55 -11.78
CA ALA A 11 -6.94 3.94 -11.44
C ALA A 11 -7.00 5.18 -10.54
N LEU A 12 -6.01 5.36 -9.66
CA LEU A 12 -5.91 6.51 -8.75
C LEU A 12 -5.17 7.70 -9.36
N GLY A 13 -4.55 7.56 -10.54
CA GLY A 13 -3.64 8.56 -11.10
C GLY A 13 -2.41 8.79 -10.21
N ALA A 14 -1.99 7.76 -9.47
CA ALA A 14 -0.88 7.81 -8.53
C ALA A 14 0.42 7.30 -9.17
N GLU A 15 1.55 7.78 -8.67
CA GLU A 15 2.86 7.23 -8.99
C GLU A 15 3.11 5.97 -8.16
N ALA A 16 3.64 4.92 -8.79
CA ALA A 16 4.02 3.70 -8.11
C ALA A 16 5.44 3.29 -8.50
N ALA A 17 6.17 2.79 -7.51
CA ALA A 17 7.55 2.34 -7.65
C ALA A 17 7.75 0.97 -6.98
N GLY A 18 8.78 0.24 -7.41
CA GLY A 18 9.07 -1.11 -6.93
C GLY A 18 8.43 -2.20 -7.79
N ASP A 19 7.94 -3.26 -7.15
CA ASP A 19 7.29 -4.39 -7.82
C ASP A 19 5.81 -4.09 -8.09
N LEU A 20 5.52 -3.61 -9.31
CA LEU A 20 4.18 -3.19 -9.72
C LEU A 20 3.24 -4.36 -10.04
N ASP A 21 3.78 -5.56 -10.21
CA ASP A 21 3.01 -6.76 -10.55
C ASP A 21 2.56 -7.51 -9.28
N LEU A 22 2.97 -7.03 -8.10
CA LEU A 22 2.49 -7.50 -6.81
C LEU A 22 0.97 -7.33 -6.71
N THR A 23 0.29 -8.40 -6.30
CA THR A 23 -1.17 -8.40 -6.13
C THR A 23 -1.55 -8.20 -4.67
N VAL A 24 -2.62 -7.42 -4.46
CA VAL A 24 -3.25 -7.23 -3.15
C VAL A 24 -4.73 -7.56 -3.24
N THR A 25 -5.29 -8.07 -2.15
CA THR A 25 -6.69 -8.49 -2.04
C THR A 25 -7.58 -7.47 -1.35
N GLY A 26 -6.96 -6.47 -0.71
CA GLY A 26 -7.64 -5.39 -0.01
C GLY A 26 -6.66 -4.32 0.46
N ALA A 27 -7.16 -3.36 1.23
CA ALA A 27 -6.36 -2.30 1.83
C ALA A 27 -6.68 -2.19 3.32
N ALA A 28 -5.68 -1.79 4.12
CA ALA A 28 -5.81 -1.68 5.57
C ALA A 28 -4.90 -0.59 6.13
N GLU A 29 -5.15 -0.19 7.37
CA GLU A 29 -4.22 0.70 8.09
C GLU A 29 -2.84 0.04 8.25
N PRO A 30 -1.73 0.81 8.22
CA PRO A 30 -0.39 0.24 8.11
C PRO A 30 -0.04 -0.79 9.17
N ALA A 31 -0.43 -0.56 10.43
CA ALA A 31 -0.14 -1.51 11.52
C ALA A 31 -0.98 -2.80 11.46
N ALA A 32 -2.12 -2.79 10.77
CA ALA A 32 -3.02 -3.94 10.63
C ALA A 32 -2.88 -4.64 9.26
N ALA A 33 -2.17 -4.02 8.32
CA ALA A 33 -2.02 -4.52 6.98
C ALA A 33 -1.15 -5.80 6.97
N GLY A 34 -1.74 -6.90 6.51
CA GLY A 34 -1.07 -8.16 6.25
C GLY A 34 -0.36 -8.17 4.89
N PRO A 35 0.37 -9.25 4.57
CA PRO A 35 1.21 -9.35 3.36
C PRO A 35 0.45 -9.22 2.04
N ASP A 36 -0.84 -9.56 2.02
CA ASP A 36 -1.71 -9.49 0.84
C ASP A 36 -2.58 -8.23 0.80
N THR A 37 -2.34 -7.25 1.69
CA THR A 37 -3.08 -6.00 1.75
C THR A 37 -2.18 -4.80 1.49
N LEU A 38 -2.71 -3.80 0.79
CA LEU A 38 -2.06 -2.51 0.61
C LEU A 38 -2.17 -1.70 1.91
N ALA A 39 -1.03 -1.32 2.50
CA ALA A 39 -1.02 -0.43 3.65
C ALA A 39 -1.36 1.01 3.23
N LEU A 40 -2.28 1.67 3.94
CA LEU A 40 -2.71 3.04 3.66
C LEU A 40 -2.08 4.03 4.64
N ALA A 41 -0.86 4.48 4.35
CA ALA A 41 -0.11 5.44 5.16
C ALA A 41 -0.18 6.85 4.56
N MET A 42 -1.38 7.42 4.41
CA MET A 42 -1.58 8.71 3.71
C MET A 42 -1.19 9.96 4.51
N ASP A 43 -0.71 9.81 5.75
CA ASP A 43 -0.26 10.89 6.63
C ASP A 43 1.01 10.47 7.38
N PRO A 44 2.01 11.36 7.58
CA PRO A 44 3.25 11.06 8.30
C PRO A 44 3.06 10.42 9.67
N ARG A 45 1.94 10.68 10.36
CA ARG A 45 1.60 10.07 11.67
C ARG A 45 1.53 8.54 11.63
N TYR A 46 1.36 7.96 10.44
CA TYR A 46 1.27 6.52 10.24
C TYR A 46 2.63 5.86 9.94
N ALA A 47 3.73 6.62 9.88
CA ALA A 47 5.06 6.09 9.59
C ALA A 47 5.45 4.92 10.50
N ASP A 48 5.23 5.06 11.82
CA ASP A 48 5.48 4.00 12.81
C ASP A 48 4.62 2.75 12.56
N GLY A 49 3.44 2.92 11.97
CA GLY A 49 2.55 1.82 11.62
C GLY A 49 3.08 0.98 10.47
N ILE A 50 3.80 1.59 9.52
CA ILE A 50 4.40 0.86 8.37
C ILE A 50 5.38 -0.19 8.87
N ALA A 51 6.23 0.17 9.84
CA ALA A 51 7.22 -0.75 10.41
C ALA A 51 6.61 -1.87 11.28
N LYS A 52 5.36 -1.69 11.75
CA LYS A 52 4.64 -2.67 12.59
C LYS A 52 3.80 -3.64 11.77
N GLY A 53 3.37 -3.22 10.58
CA GLY A 53 2.61 -4.05 9.65
C GLY A 53 3.44 -5.14 8.98
N GLN A 54 2.76 -5.94 8.17
CA GLN A 54 3.37 -6.98 7.34
C GLN A 54 3.10 -6.76 5.85
N ALA A 55 2.55 -5.60 5.48
CA ALA A 55 2.27 -5.27 4.09
C ALA A 55 3.54 -5.24 3.25
N ARG A 56 3.43 -5.79 2.04
CA ARG A 56 4.52 -5.79 1.06
C ARG A 56 4.54 -4.54 0.17
N ALA A 57 3.44 -3.79 0.16
CA ALA A 57 3.27 -2.54 -0.56
C ALA A 57 2.49 -1.55 0.31
N ALA A 58 2.74 -0.25 0.12
CA ALA A 58 2.06 0.81 0.83
C ALA A 58 1.77 2.00 -0.10
N MET A 59 0.61 2.63 0.09
CA MET A 59 0.37 3.99 -0.37
C MET A 59 0.81 4.94 0.74
N VAL A 60 1.79 5.80 0.45
CA VAL A 60 2.37 6.72 1.42
C VAL A 60 1.97 8.16 1.11
N TRP A 61 2.09 9.04 2.11
CA TRP A 61 1.88 10.47 1.91
C TRP A 61 2.88 11.03 0.87
N PRO A 62 2.50 12.08 0.12
CA PRO A 62 3.44 12.78 -0.75
C PRO A 62 4.55 13.42 0.10
N GLY A 63 5.80 13.11 -0.19
CA GLY A 63 6.97 13.77 0.39
C GLY A 63 7.29 15.10 -0.28
#